data_AF-A0A2V6W258-F1
#
_entry.id   AF-A0A2V6W258-F1
#
_cell.length_a   1.000
_cell.length_b   1.000
_cell.length_c   1.000
_cell.angle_alpha   90.00
_cell.angle_beta   90.00
_cell.angle_gamma   90.00
#
_symmetry.space_group_name_H-M   'P 1'
#
loop_
_entity.id
_entity.type
_entity.pdbx_description
1 polymer ?
#
loop_
_entity_poly.entity_id
_entity_poly.type
_entity_poly.pdbx_seq_one_letter_code
_entity_poly.pdbx_strand_id
1 'polypeptide(L)'
;MDIRELFLDQHAAMHSAAVGGNKMSAAERAFTGLTDEQMRVRPREDLNSLAWLMFHIARAEDIMVNVILAGRSQVFDDARMKKLGINRRDFGIGMTSPEVTELTRQIDLGALREYRDAVGLRTRDVVSAFKSQDWEGQVTADGVQRAAAEGGFGARTEQMTKMFPGRPRAAVLSGIALFHSAGHMGEAATVRAAGGFGSGI
;
A
#
# COMPACT_ATOMS: atom_id res chain seq x y z
N MET A 1 3.48 -14.31 22.13
CA MET A 1 3.32 -14.03 20.70
C MET A 1 2.26 -14.94 20.13
N ASP A 2 1.02 -14.46 20.13
CA ASP A 2 -0.05 -15.08 19.34
C ASP A 2 0.02 -14.66 17.86
N ILE A 3 -0.90 -15.14 17.02
CA ILE A 3 -0.90 -14.83 15.57
C ILE A 3 -1.11 -13.34 15.28
N ARG A 4 -1.88 -12.64 16.12
CA ARG A 4 -2.15 -11.21 15.96
C ARG A 4 -0.88 -10.42 16.27
N GLU A 5 -0.23 -10.74 17.39
CA GLU A 5 1.03 -10.12 17.79
C GLU A 5 2.11 -10.35 16.72
N LEU A 6 2.23 -11.57 16.18
CA LEU A 6 3.16 -11.87 15.10
C LEU A 6 2.87 -11.06 13.83
N PHE A 7 1.61 -10.99 13.40
CA PHE A 7 1.22 -10.20 12.23
C PHE A 7 1.56 -8.71 12.43
N LEU A 8 1.24 -8.14 13.60
CA LEU A 8 1.47 -6.73 13.88
C LEU A 8 2.97 -6.39 13.97
N ASP A 9 3.82 -7.33 14.41
CA ASP A 9 5.27 -7.18 14.40
C ASP A 9 5.82 -7.17 12.97
N GLN A 10 5.39 -8.12 12.14
CA GLN A 10 5.78 -8.18 10.72
C GLN A 10 5.27 -6.97 9.93
N HIS A 11 4.06 -6.50 10.22
CA HIS A 11 3.49 -5.29 9.64
C HIS A 11 4.31 -4.06 10.02
N ALA A 12 4.73 -3.94 11.30
CA ALA A 12 5.59 -2.84 11.74
C ALA A 12 6.93 -2.79 10.99
N ALA A 13 7.48 -3.92 10.57
CA ALA A 13 8.71 -3.96 9.76
C ALA A 13 8.53 -3.36 8.35
N MET A 14 7.30 -3.27 7.83
CA MET A 14 6.99 -2.74 6.49
C MET A 14 6.39 -1.31 6.50
N HIS A 15 6.30 -0.70 7.68
CA HIS A 15 5.74 0.64 7.85
C HIS A 15 6.71 1.56 8.60
N SER A 16 6.43 2.86 8.56
CA SER A 16 7.22 3.86 9.27
C SER A 16 7.19 3.64 10.78
N ALA A 17 8.14 4.24 11.48
CA ALA A 17 8.20 4.29 12.92
C ALA A 17 6.95 4.95 13.53
N ALA A 18 6.28 5.85 12.80
CA ALA A 18 5.03 6.47 13.24
C ALA A 18 3.86 5.46 13.33
N VAL A 19 3.92 4.36 12.57
CA VAL A 19 2.88 3.33 12.55
C VAL A 19 3.20 2.17 13.48
N GLY A 20 4.44 1.66 13.40
CA GLY A 20 4.85 0.43 14.07
C GLY A 20 5.86 0.61 15.21
N GLY A 21 6.37 1.83 15.43
CA GLY A 21 7.43 2.11 16.40
C GLY A 21 8.83 1.62 16.02
N ASN A 22 8.95 0.81 14.97
CA ASN A 22 10.22 0.23 14.53
C ASN A 22 11.03 1.23 13.70
N LYS A 23 12.01 1.88 14.34
CA LYS A 23 12.94 2.81 13.67
C LYS A 23 13.91 2.15 12.69
N MET A 24 14.00 0.82 12.69
CA MET A 24 14.90 0.07 11.80
C MET A 24 14.13 -0.67 10.71
N SER A 25 12.86 -0.32 10.48
CA SER A 25 11.98 -1.00 9.54
C SER A 25 12.49 -0.91 8.10
N ALA A 26 12.01 -1.80 7.24
CA ALA A 26 12.30 -1.75 5.80
C ALA A 26 11.76 -0.45 5.18
N ALA A 27 10.64 0.07 5.67
CA ALA A 27 10.08 1.33 5.20
C ALA A 27 10.94 2.54 5.60
N GLU A 28 11.46 2.57 6.82
CA GLU A 28 12.41 3.61 7.25
C GLU A 28 13.64 3.61 6.33
N ARG A 29 14.22 2.43 6.08
CA ARG A 29 15.36 2.28 5.17
C ARG A 29 15.06 2.68 3.73
N ALA A 30 13.84 2.38 3.25
CA ALA A 30 13.44 2.65 1.88
C ALA A 30 13.09 4.13 1.66
N PHE A 31 12.41 4.77 2.60
CA PHE A 31 11.73 6.04 2.31
C PHE A 31 12.21 7.24 3.13
N THR A 32 13.17 7.11 4.04
CA THR A 32 13.75 8.27 4.75
C THR A 32 15.07 8.75 4.16
N GLY A 33 15.46 9.96 4.58
CA GLY A 33 16.70 10.60 4.15
C GLY A 33 16.75 10.94 2.65
N LEU A 34 15.60 11.04 1.99
CA LEU A 34 15.49 11.34 0.57
C LEU A 34 14.95 12.75 0.35
N THR A 35 15.50 13.46 -0.62
CA THR A 35 14.87 14.68 -1.15
C THR A 35 13.65 14.33 -1.99
N ASP A 36 12.82 15.33 -2.26
CA ASP A 36 11.67 15.19 -3.15
C ASP A 36 12.08 14.74 -4.55
N GLU A 37 13.20 15.25 -5.08
CA GLU A 37 13.74 14.84 -6.37
C GLU A 37 14.12 13.35 -6.34
N GLN A 38 14.80 12.89 -5.29
CA GLN A 38 15.21 11.49 -5.17
C GLN A 38 14.01 10.54 -5.03
N MET A 39 12.95 10.95 -4.32
CA MET A 39 11.69 10.20 -4.26
C MET A 39 11.04 10.03 -5.64
N ARG A 40 11.28 10.98 -6.56
CA ARG A 40 10.70 10.99 -7.91
C ARG A 40 11.59 10.36 -8.98
N VAL A 41 12.83 9.98 -8.66
CA VAL A 41 13.72 9.37 -9.64
C VAL A 41 13.19 8.03 -10.14
N ARG A 42 13.32 7.84 -11.45
CA ARG A 42 13.11 6.58 -12.16
C ARG A 42 14.44 6.18 -12.79
N PRO A 43 15.18 5.19 -12.26
CA PRO A 43 16.50 4.83 -12.79
C PRO A 43 16.48 4.40 -14.26
N ARG A 44 15.32 3.93 -14.73
CA ARG A 44 15.00 3.68 -16.13
C ARG A 44 13.54 4.04 -16.37
N GLU A 45 13.20 4.47 -17.58
CA GLU A 45 11.88 5.01 -17.92
C GLU A 45 10.72 4.01 -17.76
N ASP A 46 10.93 2.73 -17.59
CA ASP A 46 9.88 1.73 -17.33
C ASP A 46 9.93 1.16 -15.90
N LEU A 47 10.81 1.69 -15.05
CA LEU A 47 10.82 1.38 -13.62
C LEU A 47 9.95 2.36 -12.85
N ASN A 48 9.41 1.91 -11.72
CA ASN A 48 8.63 2.75 -10.82
C ASN A 48 9.56 3.64 -9.98
N SER A 49 9.08 4.84 -9.63
CA SER A 49 9.75 5.72 -8.66
C SER A 49 9.43 5.29 -7.22
N LEU A 50 10.20 5.78 -6.24
CA LEU A 50 9.91 5.57 -4.83
C LEU A 50 8.55 6.16 -4.43
N ALA A 51 8.18 7.31 -5.01
CA ALA A 51 6.87 7.92 -4.85
C ALA A 51 5.75 7.00 -5.35
N TRP A 52 5.90 6.42 -6.54
CA TRP A 52 4.92 5.48 -7.08
C TRP A 52 4.82 4.22 -6.22
N LEU A 53 5.95 3.67 -5.79
CA LEU A 53 5.97 2.46 -4.94
C LEU A 53 5.22 2.70 -3.63
N MET A 54 5.46 3.81 -2.95
CA MET A 54 4.75 4.18 -1.72
C MET A 54 3.24 4.37 -1.95
N PHE A 55 2.86 5.03 -3.05
CA PHE A 55 1.46 5.17 -3.45
C PHE A 55 0.79 3.80 -3.70
N HIS A 56 1.45 2.94 -4.48
CA HIS A 56 0.93 1.64 -4.87
C HIS A 56 0.65 0.76 -3.65
N ILE A 57 1.61 0.64 -2.73
CA ILE A 57 1.46 -0.16 -1.52
C ILE A 57 0.38 0.42 -0.59
N ALA A 58 0.31 1.74 -0.43
CA ALA A 58 -0.72 2.37 0.42
C ALA A 58 -2.13 2.15 -0.13
N ARG A 59 -2.34 2.37 -1.43
CA ARG A 59 -3.65 2.18 -2.06
C ARG A 59 -4.07 0.71 -2.06
N ALA A 60 -3.17 -0.22 -2.37
CA ALA A 60 -3.47 -1.65 -2.38
C ALA A 60 -3.90 -2.12 -0.97
N GLU A 61 -3.15 -1.75 0.06
CA GLU A 61 -3.49 -2.08 1.45
C GLU A 61 -4.82 -1.46 1.89
N ASP A 62 -5.06 -0.18 1.58
CA ASP A 62 -6.30 0.50 1.93
C ASP A 62 -7.53 -0.19 1.31
N ILE A 63 -7.49 -0.47 0.00
CA ILE A 63 -8.60 -1.12 -0.70
C ILE A 63 -8.84 -2.53 -0.13
N MET A 64 -7.79 -3.34 -0.05
CA MET A 64 -7.92 -4.75 0.28
C MET A 64 -8.27 -4.95 1.77
N VAL A 65 -7.62 -4.21 2.67
CA VAL A 65 -7.86 -4.37 4.10
C VAL A 65 -9.15 -3.66 4.51
N ASN A 66 -9.34 -2.38 4.17
CA ASN A 66 -10.52 -1.65 4.65
C ASN A 66 -11.79 -2.12 3.96
N VAL A 67 -11.83 -2.10 2.63
CA VAL A 67 -13.08 -2.35 1.90
C VAL A 67 -13.40 -3.83 1.83
N ILE A 68 -12.43 -4.65 1.40
CA ILE A 68 -12.69 -6.06 1.09
C ILE A 68 -12.73 -6.90 2.37
N LEU A 69 -11.73 -6.77 3.26
CA LEU A 69 -11.62 -7.62 4.43
C LEU A 69 -12.40 -7.09 5.63
N ALA A 70 -12.29 -5.80 5.96
CA ALA A 70 -12.92 -5.21 7.14
C ALA A 70 -14.32 -4.63 6.87
N GLY A 71 -14.69 -4.46 5.61
CA GLY A 71 -15.94 -3.88 5.17
C GLY A 71 -16.15 -2.40 5.51
N ARG A 72 -15.07 -1.68 5.83
CA ARG A 72 -15.03 -0.25 6.17
C ARG A 72 -14.80 0.61 4.93
N SER A 73 -15.10 1.90 5.04
CA SER A 73 -14.68 2.90 4.06
C SER A 73 -13.15 3.01 4.01
N GLN A 74 -12.65 3.31 2.82
CA GLN A 74 -11.23 3.62 2.59
C GLN A 74 -10.77 4.81 3.43
N VAL A 75 -9.47 4.83 3.73
CA VAL A 75 -8.81 6.05 4.22
C VAL A 75 -8.76 7.09 3.09
N PHE A 76 -8.64 6.65 1.84
CA PHE A 76 -8.63 7.47 0.63
C PHE A 76 -10.02 7.99 0.26
N ASP A 77 -10.35 9.19 0.72
CA ASP A 77 -11.53 9.95 0.30
C ASP A 77 -11.18 11.05 -0.73
N ASP A 78 -12.19 11.80 -1.18
CA ASP A 78 -12.01 12.86 -2.18
C ASP A 78 -11.12 14.01 -1.68
N ALA A 79 -11.15 14.30 -0.37
CA ALA A 79 -10.30 15.31 0.24
C ALA A 79 -8.82 14.89 0.22
N ARG A 80 -8.53 13.61 0.51
CA ARG A 80 -7.19 13.04 0.39
C ARG A 80 -6.73 12.93 -1.05
N MET A 81 -7.60 12.53 -1.97
CA MET A 81 -7.27 12.50 -3.40
C MET A 81 -6.83 13.89 -3.87
N LYS A 82 -7.57 14.94 -3.49
CA LYS A 82 -7.20 16.34 -3.74
C LYS A 82 -5.87 16.72 -3.09
N LYS A 83 -5.66 16.38 -1.80
CA LYS A 83 -4.42 16.68 -1.08
C LYS A 83 -3.20 15.99 -1.71
N LEU A 84 -3.37 14.78 -2.23
CA LEU A 84 -2.34 14.03 -2.94
C LEU A 84 -2.04 14.60 -4.33
N GLY A 85 -2.88 15.46 -4.88
CA GLY A 85 -2.68 16.03 -6.21
C GLY A 85 -2.84 15.02 -7.35
N ILE A 86 -3.64 13.96 -7.15
CA ILE A 86 -3.89 12.92 -8.16
C ILE A 86 -5.37 12.86 -8.51
N ASN A 87 -5.70 12.30 -9.67
CA ASN A 87 -7.08 12.09 -10.11
C ASN A 87 -7.35 10.61 -10.43
N ARG A 88 -6.92 9.72 -9.55
CA ARG A 88 -7.02 8.28 -9.73
C ARG A 88 -7.47 7.59 -8.45
N ARG A 89 -8.42 6.65 -8.60
CA ARG A 89 -8.95 5.85 -7.49
C ARG A 89 -8.33 4.46 -7.37
N ASP A 90 -7.81 3.88 -8.44
CA ASP A 90 -7.14 2.57 -8.35
C ASP A 90 -5.77 2.66 -7.67
N PHE A 91 -5.13 1.51 -7.45
CA PHE A 91 -3.82 1.41 -6.81
C PHE A 91 -2.64 1.40 -7.80
N GLY A 92 -2.84 1.84 -9.04
CA GLY A 92 -1.80 1.93 -10.08
C GLY A 92 -1.57 0.65 -10.87
N ILE A 93 -2.37 -0.40 -10.65
CA ILE A 93 -2.18 -1.66 -11.37
C ILE A 93 -2.42 -1.48 -12.88
N GLY A 94 -1.43 -1.89 -13.67
CA GLY A 94 -1.49 -1.81 -15.13
C GLY A 94 -1.26 -0.41 -15.70
N MET A 95 -0.75 0.54 -14.91
CA MET A 95 -0.28 1.82 -15.45
C MET A 95 0.80 1.62 -16.52
N THR A 96 0.68 2.39 -17.58
CA THR A 96 1.71 2.60 -18.59
C THR A 96 2.83 3.48 -18.05
N SER A 97 4.02 3.44 -18.67
CA SER A 97 5.14 4.30 -18.26
C SER A 97 4.78 5.80 -18.22
N PRO A 98 4.07 6.39 -19.21
CA PRO A 98 3.64 7.78 -19.13
C PRO A 98 2.73 8.09 -17.94
N GLU A 99 1.82 7.18 -17.58
CA GLU A 99 0.97 7.35 -16.39
C GLU A 99 1.79 7.30 -15.10
N VAL A 100 2.79 6.42 -15.03
CA VAL A 100 3.75 6.38 -13.90
C VAL A 100 4.55 7.67 -13.81
N THR A 101 5.04 8.20 -14.93
CA THR A 101 5.73 9.51 -14.99
C THR A 101 4.84 10.61 -14.44
N GLU A 102 3.59 10.69 -14.92
CA GLU A 102 2.69 11.77 -14.51
C GLU A 102 2.33 11.69 -13.03
N LEU A 103 1.98 10.51 -12.53
CA LEU A 103 1.73 10.30 -11.10
C LEU A 103 2.96 10.67 -10.27
N THR A 104 4.14 10.20 -10.66
CA THR A 104 5.41 10.50 -10.00
C THR A 104 5.69 11.99 -9.93
N ARG A 105 5.34 12.74 -10.98
CA ARG A 105 5.59 14.19 -11.06
C ARG A 105 4.61 15.00 -10.22
N GLN A 106 3.32 14.65 -10.23
CA GLN A 106 2.27 15.45 -9.63
C GLN A 106 2.02 15.16 -8.15
N ILE A 107 2.31 13.94 -7.68
CA ILE A 107 1.88 13.52 -6.34
C ILE A 107 2.57 14.34 -5.25
N ASP A 108 1.80 14.81 -4.27
CA ASP A 108 2.32 15.48 -3.09
C ASP A 108 2.94 14.46 -2.13
N LEU A 109 4.25 14.57 -1.89
CA LEU A 109 5.01 13.57 -1.15
C LEU A 109 4.76 13.63 0.36
N GLY A 110 4.47 14.81 0.91
CA GLY A 110 4.10 14.97 2.31
C GLY A 110 2.75 14.30 2.59
N ALA A 111 1.75 14.62 1.77
CA ALA A 111 0.43 14.01 1.83
C ALA A 111 0.49 12.50 1.59
N LEU A 112 1.39 12.02 0.72
CA LEU A 112 1.57 10.59 0.47
C LEU A 112 2.11 9.85 1.70
N ARG A 113 3.08 10.42 2.42
CA ARG A 113 3.59 9.86 3.67
C ARG A 113 2.50 9.79 4.73
N GLU A 114 1.79 10.89 4.94
CA GLU A 114 0.65 10.94 5.87
C GLU A 114 -0.43 9.92 5.50
N TYR A 115 -0.70 9.74 4.21
CA TYR A 115 -1.67 8.76 3.74
C TYR A 115 -1.22 7.33 4.00
N ARG A 116 0.04 6.99 3.67
CA ARG A 116 0.63 5.67 3.95
C ARG A 116 0.59 5.34 5.45
N ASP A 117 0.90 6.31 6.30
CA ASP A 117 0.86 6.14 7.75
C ASP A 117 -0.58 5.94 8.24
N ALA A 118 -1.53 6.74 7.75
CA ALA A 118 -2.94 6.60 8.10
C ALA A 118 -3.53 5.24 7.69
N VAL A 119 -3.15 4.72 6.52
CA VAL A 119 -3.53 3.37 6.07
C VAL A 119 -2.94 2.31 7.00
N GLY A 120 -1.64 2.41 7.32
CA GLY A 120 -0.97 1.47 8.21
C GLY A 120 -1.59 1.43 9.61
N LEU A 121 -1.84 2.60 10.22
CA LEU A 121 -2.53 2.69 11.51
C LEU A 121 -3.92 2.07 11.44
N ARG A 122 -4.67 2.36 10.37
CA ARG A 122 -6.01 1.79 10.17
C ARG A 122 -5.97 0.25 10.04
N THR A 123 -5.01 -0.30 9.31
CA THR A 123 -4.80 -1.76 9.22
C THR A 123 -4.54 -2.36 10.60
N ARG A 124 -3.72 -1.70 11.42
CA ARG A 124 -3.42 -2.15 12.79
C ARG A 124 -4.64 -2.08 13.69
N ASP A 125 -5.46 -1.04 13.58
CA ASP A 125 -6.74 -0.94 14.32
C ASP A 125 -7.70 -2.08 13.94
N VAL A 126 -7.80 -2.39 12.64
CA VAL A 126 -8.60 -3.49 12.12
C VAL A 126 -8.14 -4.82 12.72
N VAL A 127 -6.85 -5.14 12.59
CA VAL A 127 -6.29 -6.43 13.03
C VAL A 127 -6.26 -6.56 14.55
N SER A 128 -6.05 -5.46 15.28
CA SER A 128 -6.10 -5.45 16.75
C SER A 128 -7.48 -5.83 17.28
N ALA A 129 -8.54 -5.49 16.54
CA ALA A 129 -9.91 -5.81 16.88
C ALA A 129 -10.38 -7.20 16.39
N PHE A 130 -9.56 -7.96 15.65
CA PHE A 130 -9.95 -9.25 15.11
C PHE A 130 -10.27 -10.27 16.19
N LYS A 131 -11.41 -10.94 16.07
CA LYS A 131 -11.74 -12.16 16.81
C LYS A 131 -11.25 -13.38 16.03
N SER A 132 -11.33 -14.57 16.63
CA SER A 132 -10.88 -15.81 15.97
C SER A 132 -11.51 -16.01 14.58
N GLN A 133 -12.81 -15.73 14.46
CA GLN A 133 -13.55 -15.83 13.19
C GLN A 133 -13.05 -14.88 12.08
N ASP A 134 -12.38 -13.78 12.42
CA ASP A 134 -11.91 -12.81 11.42
C ASP A 134 -10.63 -13.28 10.70
N TRP A 135 -9.87 -14.17 11.34
CA TRP A 135 -8.72 -14.87 10.77
C TRP A 135 -9.13 -16.04 9.88
N GLU A 136 -10.35 -16.53 10.05
CA GLU A 136 -10.91 -17.66 9.32
C GLU A 136 -11.77 -17.20 8.13
N GLY A 137 -12.32 -18.15 7.39
CA GLY A 137 -13.28 -17.88 6.32
C GLY A 137 -12.66 -17.33 5.03
N GLN A 138 -13.54 -16.82 4.17
CA GLN A 138 -13.23 -16.45 2.79
C GLN A 138 -13.60 -15.00 2.48
N VAL A 139 -12.89 -14.41 1.51
CA VAL A 139 -13.23 -13.10 0.94
C VAL A 139 -14.60 -13.18 0.26
N THR A 140 -15.50 -12.26 0.62
CA THR A 140 -16.84 -12.20 0.05
C THR A 140 -16.83 -11.51 -1.31
N ALA A 141 -17.73 -11.94 -2.20
CA ALA A 141 -17.94 -11.25 -3.47
C ALA A 141 -18.34 -9.79 -3.24
N ASP A 142 -19.22 -9.53 -2.27
CA ASP A 142 -19.73 -8.19 -1.96
C ASP A 142 -18.62 -7.19 -1.60
N GLY A 143 -17.63 -7.61 -0.81
CA GLY A 143 -16.48 -6.76 -0.48
C GLY A 143 -15.68 -6.36 -1.72
N VAL A 144 -15.44 -7.33 -2.61
CA VAL A 144 -14.72 -7.10 -3.87
C VAL A 144 -15.53 -6.24 -4.83
N GLN A 145 -16.85 -6.44 -4.92
CA GLN A 145 -17.73 -5.64 -5.77
C GLN A 145 -17.84 -4.19 -5.29
N ARG A 146 -17.87 -3.94 -3.97
CA ARG A 146 -17.80 -2.56 -3.45
C ARG A 146 -16.49 -1.87 -3.82
N ALA A 147 -15.35 -2.55 -3.64
CA ALA A 147 -14.06 -2.02 -4.06
C ALA A 147 -14.01 -1.72 -5.56
N ALA A 148 -14.64 -2.56 -6.39
CA ALA A 148 -14.77 -2.32 -7.83
C ALA A 148 -15.67 -1.11 -8.14
N ALA A 149 -16.82 -0.98 -7.49
CA ALA A 149 -17.75 0.13 -7.66
C ALA A 149 -17.12 1.48 -7.26
N GLU A 150 -16.21 1.48 -6.29
CA GLU A 150 -15.41 2.64 -5.89
C GLU A 150 -14.23 2.93 -6.85
N GLY A 151 -14.08 2.15 -7.92
CA GLY A 151 -13.02 2.31 -8.92
C GLY A 151 -11.65 1.79 -8.46
N GLY A 152 -11.59 0.97 -7.41
CA GLY A 152 -10.35 0.54 -6.78
C GLY A 152 -9.43 -0.31 -7.67
N PHE A 153 -9.94 -0.90 -8.76
CA PHE A 153 -9.18 -1.83 -9.60
C PHE A 153 -8.87 -1.30 -11.00
N GLY A 154 -9.42 -0.14 -11.38
CA GLY A 154 -9.17 0.48 -12.69
C GLY A 154 -9.37 -0.49 -13.86
N ALA A 155 -8.40 -0.53 -14.78
CA ALA A 155 -8.42 -1.40 -15.95
C ALA A 155 -8.44 -2.91 -15.63
N ARG A 156 -8.14 -3.31 -14.38
CA ARG A 156 -8.10 -4.71 -13.95
C ARG A 156 -9.39 -5.16 -13.24
N THR A 157 -10.45 -4.35 -13.24
CA THR A 157 -11.69 -4.63 -12.51
C THR A 157 -12.25 -6.03 -12.76
N GLU A 158 -12.34 -6.47 -14.02
CA GLU A 158 -12.85 -7.82 -14.33
C GLU A 158 -11.96 -8.92 -13.75
N GLN A 159 -10.64 -8.79 -13.90
CA GLN A 159 -9.68 -9.76 -13.38
C GLN A 159 -9.75 -9.83 -11.85
N MET A 160 -9.82 -8.69 -11.17
CA MET A 160 -9.82 -8.61 -9.70
C MET A 160 -11.13 -9.15 -9.10
N THR A 161 -12.27 -8.81 -9.72
CA THR A 161 -13.59 -9.30 -9.28
C THR A 161 -13.77 -10.81 -9.42
N LYS A 162 -13.05 -11.45 -10.36
CA LYS A 162 -12.98 -12.92 -10.50
C LYS A 162 -11.95 -13.58 -9.57
N MET A 163 -10.84 -12.89 -9.29
CA MET A 163 -9.69 -13.50 -8.61
C MET A 163 -9.85 -13.64 -7.10
N PHE A 164 -10.47 -12.66 -6.44
CA PHE A 164 -10.46 -12.54 -4.98
C PHE A 164 -11.58 -13.30 -4.23
N PRO A 165 -12.83 -13.36 -4.71
CA PRO A 165 -13.90 -14.05 -3.98
C PRO A 165 -13.56 -15.52 -3.70
N GLY A 166 -13.87 -16.00 -2.50
CA GLY A 166 -13.59 -17.38 -2.07
C GLY A 166 -12.17 -17.64 -1.59
N ARG A 167 -11.22 -16.69 -1.76
CA ARG A 167 -9.87 -16.85 -1.21
C ARG A 167 -9.88 -16.79 0.33
N PRO A 168 -8.99 -17.53 1.02
CA PRO A 168 -8.86 -17.42 2.47
C PRO A 168 -8.54 -15.98 2.91
N ARG A 169 -9.27 -15.47 3.89
CA ARG A 169 -9.12 -14.07 4.37
C ARG A 169 -7.72 -13.79 4.89
N ALA A 170 -7.20 -14.66 5.76
CA ALA A 170 -5.84 -14.52 6.29
C ALA A 170 -4.77 -14.55 5.19
N ALA A 171 -4.96 -15.33 4.13
CA ALA A 171 -4.03 -15.37 3.00
C ALA A 171 -4.02 -14.05 2.22
N VAL A 172 -5.20 -13.43 2.00
CA VAL A 172 -5.29 -12.11 1.35
C VAL A 172 -4.72 -11.01 2.26
N LEU A 173 -5.00 -11.06 3.56
CA LEU A 173 -4.46 -10.12 4.53
C LEU A 173 -2.93 -10.11 4.52
N SER A 174 -2.30 -11.27 4.77
CA SER A 174 -0.84 -11.38 4.77
C SER A 174 -0.24 -11.14 3.38
N GLY A 175 -0.94 -11.57 2.32
CA GLY A 175 -0.53 -11.33 0.95
C GLY A 175 -0.36 -9.86 0.61
N ILE A 176 -1.31 -9.00 1.03
CA ILE A 176 -1.28 -7.57 0.74
C ILE A 176 -0.49 -6.78 1.79
N ALA A 177 -0.78 -6.97 3.07
CA ALA A 177 -0.21 -6.14 4.14
C ALA A 177 1.25 -6.50 4.48
N LEU A 178 1.70 -7.72 4.13
CA LEU A 178 3.06 -8.19 4.42
C LEU A 178 3.86 -8.46 3.15
N PHE A 179 3.47 -9.48 2.36
CA PHE A 179 4.30 -9.97 1.25
C PHE A 179 4.40 -8.99 0.08
N HIS A 180 3.27 -8.43 -0.35
CA HIS A 180 3.22 -7.41 -1.40
C HIS A 180 4.04 -6.18 -1.01
N SER A 181 3.81 -5.66 0.21
CA SER A 181 4.60 -4.54 0.73
C SER A 181 6.10 -4.87 0.79
N ALA A 182 6.49 -6.04 1.28
CA ALA A 182 7.90 -6.46 1.37
C ALA A 182 8.57 -6.56 0.00
N GLY A 183 7.86 -7.10 -1.01
CA GLY A 183 8.35 -7.12 -2.40
C GLY A 183 8.69 -5.73 -2.91
N HIS A 184 7.79 -4.77 -2.71
CA HIS A 184 8.01 -3.37 -3.13
C HIS A 184 9.06 -2.62 -2.28
N MET A 185 9.32 -3.03 -1.03
CA MET A 185 10.48 -2.53 -0.28
C MET A 185 11.80 -2.98 -0.93
N GLY A 186 11.85 -4.21 -1.47
CA GLY A 186 12.99 -4.70 -2.24
C GLY A 186 13.21 -3.91 -3.53
N GLU A 187 12.12 -3.58 -4.24
CA GLU A 187 12.18 -2.70 -5.40
C GLU A 187 12.67 -1.30 -5.03
N ALA A 188 12.17 -0.73 -3.92
CA ALA A 188 12.61 0.56 -3.42
C ALA A 188 14.10 0.58 -3.09
N ALA A 189 14.62 -0.48 -2.43
CA ALA A 189 16.05 -0.61 -2.17
C ALA A 189 16.87 -0.66 -3.48
N THR A 190 16.38 -1.36 -4.50
CA THR A 190 17.01 -1.43 -5.83
C THR A 190 17.04 -0.04 -6.49
N VAL A 191 15.93 0.70 -6.44
CA VAL A 191 15.85 2.07 -6.98
C VAL A 191 16.83 3.00 -6.29
N ARG A 192 16.93 2.94 -4.94
CA ARG A 192 17.90 3.73 -4.18
C ARG A 192 19.34 3.42 -4.56
N ALA A 193 19.67 2.13 -4.68
CA ALA A 193 21.01 1.70 -5.06
C ALA A 193 21.37 2.17 -6.47
N ALA A 194 20.46 2.00 -7.44
CA ALA A 194 20.65 2.45 -8.81
C ALA A 194 20.74 3.99 -8.93
N GLY A 195 20.05 4.73 -8.06
CA GLY A 195 20.13 6.19 -7.99
C GLY A 195 21.31 6.75 -7.19
N GLY A 196 22.01 5.93 -6.41
CA GLY A 196 23.11 6.37 -5.53
C GLY A 196 22.67 7.10 -4.26
N PHE A 197 21.46 6.85 -3.75
CA PHE A 197 20.86 7.62 -2.64
C PHE A 197 21.17 7.11 -1.22
N GLY A 198 22.10 6.14 -1.07
CA GLY A 198 22.34 5.45 0.21
C GLY A 198 21.09 4.73 0.74
N SER A 199 21.13 4.20 1.96
CA SER A 199 19.92 3.70 2.67
C SER A 199 19.45 4.71 3.70
N GLY A 200 18.14 4.82 3.92
CA GLY A 200 17.60 5.50 5.10
C GLY A 200 17.95 4.76 6.39
N ILE A 201 17.87 5.46 7.52
CA ILE A 201 17.90 4.92 8.89
C ILE A 201 17.08 5.82 9.80
#